data_AF-A0A9P3IQ21-F1
#
_entry.id   AF-A0A9P3IQ21-F1
#
_cell.length_a   1.000
_cell.length_b   1.000
_cell.length_c   1.000
_cell.angle_alpha   90.00
_cell.angle_beta   90.00
_cell.angle_gamma   90.00
#
_symmetry.space_group_name_H-M   'P 1'
#
loop_
_entity.id
_entity.type
_entity.pdbx_description
1 polymer ?
#
loop_
_entity_poly.entity_id
_entity_poly.type
_entity_poly.pdbx_seq_one_letter_code
_entity_poly.pdbx_strand_id
1 'polypeptide(L)'
;LEQSIHSHDPIATLLYAIAVAVCAPVWEEVVFRGFLLPSLTRYFPLWASVVVSAMVFALAHFSLQRMLPLFFLGLVIGVVFVRSRNLLASILLHSLWNGFVFLELLF
;
A
#
# COMPACT_ATOMS: atom_id res chain seq x y z
N LEU A 1 -4.73 -1.37 20.67
CA LEU A 1 -3.75 -1.33 19.54
C LEU A 1 -2.38 -0.97 20.05
N GLU A 2 -2.16 0.22 20.62
CA GLU A 2 -0.89 0.52 21.33
C GLU A 2 -0.69 -0.41 22.54
N GLN A 3 -1.75 -0.73 23.29
CA GLN A 3 -1.69 -1.64 24.44
C GLN A 3 -1.33 -3.09 24.12
N SER A 4 -1.63 -3.61 22.92
CA SER A 4 -1.32 -5.01 22.56
C SER A 4 0.12 -5.20 22.12
N ILE A 5 0.72 -4.17 21.52
CA ILE A 5 2.16 -4.12 21.22
C ILE A 5 2.94 -3.94 22.53
N HIS A 6 2.42 -3.09 23.45
CA HIS A 6 3.04 -2.86 24.75
C HIS A 6 2.93 -4.05 25.73
N SER A 7 1.96 -4.96 25.51
CA SER A 7 1.75 -6.15 26.36
C SER A 7 2.59 -7.37 25.97
N HIS A 8 3.45 -7.29 24.95
CA HIS A 8 4.28 -8.42 24.47
C HIS A 8 3.49 -9.70 24.18
N ASP A 9 2.24 -9.61 23.71
CA ASP A 9 1.48 -10.79 23.31
C ASP A 9 1.94 -11.22 21.89
N PRO A 10 2.62 -12.38 21.76
CA PRO A 10 3.15 -12.82 20.47
C PRO A 10 2.04 -13.17 19.48
N ILE A 11 0.87 -13.62 19.94
CA ILE A 11 -0.25 -13.99 19.08
C ILE A 11 -0.88 -12.73 18.51
N ALA A 12 -1.15 -11.73 19.35
CA ALA A 12 -1.69 -10.45 18.91
C ALA A 12 -0.75 -9.75 17.91
N THR A 13 0.56 -9.79 18.17
CA THR A 13 1.58 -9.22 17.28
C THR A 13 1.61 -9.95 15.93
N LEU A 14 1.55 -11.29 15.93
CA LEU A 14 1.51 -12.07 14.69
C LEU A 14 0.25 -11.78 13.86
N LEU A 15 -0.93 -11.75 14.49
CA LEU A 15 -2.18 -11.44 13.80
C LEU A 15 -2.15 -10.03 13.19
N TYR A 16 -1.60 -9.07 13.91
CA TYR A 16 -1.45 -7.70 13.41
C TYR A 16 -0.44 -7.63 12.25
N ALA A 17 0.68 -8.35 12.33
CA ALA A 17 1.65 -8.46 11.24
C ALA A 17 1.01 -8.99 9.95
N ILE A 18 0.20 -10.06 10.05
CA ILE A 18 -0.52 -10.62 8.90
C ILE A 18 -1.52 -9.60 8.34
N ALA A 19 -2.27 -8.93 9.20
CA ALA A 19 -3.25 -7.93 8.77
C ALA A 19 -2.59 -6.77 8.00
N VAL A 20 -1.48 -6.23 8.51
CA VAL A 20 -0.79 -5.05 7.94
C VAL A 20 0.11 -5.41 6.75
N ALA A 21 0.81 -6.53 6.80
CA ALA A 21 1.78 -6.90 5.77
C ALA A 21 1.14 -7.71 4.62
N VAL A 22 -0.02 -8.33 4.82
CA VAL A 22 -0.67 -9.17 3.80
C VAL A 22 -2.07 -8.66 3.46
N CYS A 23 -2.99 -8.65 4.43
CA CYS A 23 -4.40 -8.36 4.15
C CYS A 23 -4.60 -6.94 3.59
N ALA A 24 -4.00 -5.93 4.23
CA ALA A 24 -4.09 -4.55 3.79
C ALA A 24 -3.51 -4.33 2.38
N PRO A 25 -2.25 -4.72 2.08
CA PRO A 25 -1.69 -4.60 0.72
C PRO A 25 -2.51 -5.31 -0.35
N VAL A 26 -3.03 -6.51 -0.08
CA VAL A 26 -3.88 -7.22 -1.04
C VAL A 26 -5.12 -6.40 -1.37
N TRP A 27 -5.83 -5.91 -0.35
CA TRP A 27 -7.03 -5.13 -0.54
C TRP A 27 -6.77 -3.81 -1.26
N GLU A 28 -5.74 -3.09 -0.82
CA GLU A 28 -5.37 -1.79 -1.38
C GLU A 28 -4.96 -1.93 -2.85
N GLU A 29 -4.13 -2.91 -3.20
CA GLU A 29 -3.72 -3.09 -4.59
C GLU A 29 -4.88 -3.49 -5.50
N VAL A 30 -5.82 -4.33 -5.04
CA VAL A 30 -7.03 -4.65 -5.80
C VAL A 30 -7.83 -3.38 -6.10
N VAL A 31 -8.02 -2.50 -5.12
CA VAL A 31 -8.78 -1.26 -5.30
C VAL A 31 -8.03 -0.25 -6.18
N PHE A 32 -6.77 0.06 -5.85
CA PHE A 32 -6.04 1.16 -6.49
C PHE A 32 -5.45 0.76 -7.85
N ARG A 33 -4.96 -0.47 -7.99
CA ARG A 33 -4.25 -0.94 -9.20
C ARG A 33 -5.12 -1.87 -10.03
N GLY A 34 -5.92 -2.72 -9.39
CA GLY A 34 -6.88 -3.57 -10.09
C GLY A 34 -8.08 -2.80 -10.66
N PHE A 35 -8.54 -1.75 -9.98
CA PHE A 35 -9.75 -1.02 -10.37
C PHE A 35 -9.53 0.46 -10.71
N LEU A 36 -9.00 1.27 -9.79
CA LEU A 36 -8.93 2.72 -9.95
C LEU A 36 -8.02 3.14 -11.11
N LEU A 37 -6.77 2.67 -11.12
CA LEU A 37 -5.79 3.05 -12.15
C LEU A 37 -6.28 2.67 -13.56
N PRO A 38 -6.72 1.42 -13.84
CA PRO A 38 -7.31 1.07 -15.14
C PRO A 38 -8.52 1.93 -15.51
N SER A 39 -9.39 2.24 -14.55
CA SER A 39 -10.53 3.11 -14.76
C SER A 39 -10.11 4.54 -15.17
N LEU A 40 -9.09 5.10 -14.53
CA LEU A 40 -8.55 6.42 -14.84
C LEU A 40 -7.94 6.50 -16.25
N THR A 41 -7.32 5.41 -16.73
CA THR A 41 -6.74 5.39 -18.09
C THR A 41 -7.76 5.54 -19.22
N ARG A 42 -9.06 5.44 -18.93
CA ARG A 42 -10.14 5.74 -19.89
C ARG A 42 -10.34 7.23 -20.12
N TYR A 43 -9.88 8.07 -19.18
CA TYR A 43 -10.11 9.52 -19.17
C TYR A 43 -8.81 10.34 -19.21
N PHE A 44 -7.70 9.78 -18.74
CA PHE A 44 -6.41 10.45 -18.63
C PHE A 44 -5.28 9.67 -19.31
N PRO A 45 -4.20 10.34 -19.75
CA PRO A 45 -3.00 9.63 -20.18
C PRO A 45 -2.44 8.78 -19.04
N LEU A 46 -1.69 7.73 -19.40
CA LEU A 46 -1.17 6.74 -18.47
C LEU A 46 -0.38 7.34 -17.30
N TRP A 47 0.52 8.30 -17.59
CA TRP A 47 1.34 8.94 -16.57
C TRP A 47 0.48 9.72 -15.55
N ALA A 48 -0.57 10.41 -16.02
CA ALA A 48 -1.48 11.16 -15.17
C ALA A 48 -2.35 10.22 -14.34
N SER A 49 -2.78 9.08 -14.92
CA SER A 49 -3.54 8.05 -14.21
C SER A 49 -2.75 7.45 -13.04
N VAL A 50 -1.44 7.24 -13.22
CA VAL A 50 -0.54 6.78 -12.15
C VAL A 50 -0.43 7.84 -11.05
N VAL A 51 -0.20 9.11 -11.41
CA VAL A 51 -0.08 10.21 -10.44
C VAL A 51 -1.37 10.42 -9.64
N VAL A 52 -2.52 10.43 -10.31
CA VAL A 52 -3.83 10.59 -9.67
C VAL A 52 -4.14 9.41 -8.76
N SER A 53 -3.93 8.17 -9.22
CA SER A 53 -4.13 6.98 -8.38
C SER A 53 -3.24 7.00 -7.14
N ALA A 54 -1.96 7.37 -7.28
CA ALA A 54 -1.04 7.51 -6.16
C ALA A 54 -1.45 8.60 -5.16
N MET A 55 -1.98 9.72 -5.64
CA MET A 55 -2.49 10.79 -4.77
C MET A 55 -3.73 10.35 -4.00
N VAL A 56 -4.69 9.70 -4.66
CA VAL A 56 -5.89 9.18 -3.99
C VAL A 56 -5.52 8.11 -2.96
N PHE A 57 -4.56 7.23 -3.27
CA PHE A 57 -3.99 6.27 -2.33
C PHE A 57 -3.44 6.95 -1.06
N ALA A 58 -2.61 7.97 -1.22
CA ALA A 58 -2.03 8.70 -0.09
C ALA A 58 -3.10 9.43 0.75
N LEU A 59 -4.08 10.06 0.10
CA LEU A 59 -5.18 10.77 0.78
C LEU A 59 -6.10 9.82 1.55
N ALA A 60 -6.31 8.60 1.06
CA ALA A 60 -7.15 7.59 1.72
C ALA A 60 -6.61 7.14 3.10
N HIS A 61 -5.35 7.46 3.41
CA HIS A 61 -4.72 7.16 4.70
C HIS A 61 -4.94 8.24 5.78
N PHE A 62 -5.57 9.36 5.42
CA PHE A 62 -5.95 10.45 6.34
C PHE A 62 -4.82 10.92 7.28
N SER A 63 -3.58 10.92 6.79
CA SER A 63 -2.40 11.29 7.58
C SER A 63 -1.50 12.22 6.79
N LEU A 64 -1.44 13.49 7.20
CA LEU A 64 -0.57 14.49 6.56
C LEU A 64 0.91 14.13 6.70
N GLN A 65 1.31 13.57 7.84
CA GLN A 65 2.70 13.16 8.10
C GLN A 65 3.15 12.05 7.14
N ARG A 66 2.26 11.10 6.83
CA ARG A 66 2.56 9.97 5.93
C ARG A 66 2.21 10.24 4.47
N MET A 67 1.59 11.38 4.16
CA MET A 67 1.07 11.67 2.83
C MET A 67 2.16 11.62 1.75
N LEU A 68 3.29 12.27 2.00
CA LEU A 68 4.40 12.32 1.05
C LEU A 68 5.04 10.94 0.80
N PRO A 69 5.44 10.15 1.83
CA PRO A 69 5.99 8.82 1.59
C PRO A 69 4.98 7.87 0.95
N LEU A 70 3.70 7.91 1.34
CA LEU A 70 2.65 7.09 0.72
C LEU A 70 2.39 7.46 -0.73
N PHE A 71 2.47 8.75 -1.08
CA PHE A 71 2.36 9.20 -2.46
C PHE A 71 3.50 8.64 -3.31
N PHE A 72 4.76 8.72 -2.84
CA PHE A 72 5.90 8.17 -3.56
C PHE A 72 5.82 6.65 -3.68
N LEU A 73 5.48 5.94 -2.61
CA LEU A 73 5.23 4.50 -2.66
C LEU A 73 4.14 4.19 -3.70
N GLY A 74 3.07 4.97 -3.70
CA GLY A 74 1.96 4.83 -4.62
C GLY A 74 2.36 4.98 -6.09
N LEU A 75 3.27 5.92 -6.39
CA LEU A 75 3.86 6.11 -7.71
C LEU A 75 4.70 4.90 -8.12
N VAL A 76 5.59 4.43 -7.24
CA VAL A 76 6.46 3.28 -7.53
C VAL A 76 5.63 2.03 -7.82
N ILE A 77 4.67 1.71 -6.96
CA ILE A 77 3.78 0.57 -7.15
C ILE A 77 2.95 0.73 -8.44
N GLY A 78 2.43 1.93 -8.71
CA GLY A 78 1.69 2.23 -9.93
C GLY A 78 2.53 1.99 -11.20
N VAL A 79 3.80 2.41 -11.21
CA VAL A 79 4.73 2.15 -12.31
C VAL A 79 5.02 0.66 -12.45
N VAL A 80 5.24 -0.05 -11.35
CA VAL A 80 5.47 -1.51 -11.34
C VAL A 80 4.27 -2.25 -11.91
N PHE A 81 3.05 -1.90 -11.49
CA PHE A 81 1.82 -2.47 -12.03
C PHE A 81 1.71 -2.28 -13.54
N VAL A 82 1.90 -1.04 -14.01
CA VAL A 82 1.78 -0.69 -15.43
C VAL A 82 2.83 -1.41 -16.29
N ARG A 83 4.07 -1.54 -15.78
CA ARG A 83 5.17 -2.23 -16.47
C ARG A 83 5.00 -3.74 -16.50
N SER A 84 4.61 -4.33 -15.36
CA SER A 84 4.50 -5.78 -15.21
C SER A 84 3.18 -6.35 -15.72
N ARG A 85 2.12 -5.52 -15.76
CA ARG A 85 0.72 -5.93 -15.96
C ARG A 85 0.30 -7.07 -15.03
N ASN A 86 0.92 -7.15 -13.85
CA ASN A 86 0.72 -8.21 -12.89
C ASN A 86 0.38 -7.61 -11.52
N LEU A 87 -0.84 -7.87 -11.05
CA LEU A 87 -1.29 -7.39 -9.75
C LEU A 87 -0.47 -8.01 -8.61
N LEU A 88 -0.05 -9.27 -8.74
CA LEU A 88 0.74 -9.96 -7.73
C LEU A 88 2.10 -9.28 -7.51
N ALA A 89 2.74 -8.76 -8.56
CA ALA A 89 3.99 -8.03 -8.42
C ALA A 89 3.83 -6.75 -7.58
N SER A 90 2.68 -6.08 -7.71
CA SER A 90 2.35 -4.87 -6.94
C SER A 90 2.03 -5.22 -5.49
N ILE A 91 1.25 -6.27 -5.27
CA ILE A 91 0.93 -6.81 -3.94
C ILE A 91 2.21 -7.20 -3.20
N LEU A 92 3.10 -7.96 -3.82
CA LEU A 92 4.34 -8.40 -3.19
C LEU A 92 5.25 -7.21 -2.83
N LEU A 93 5.40 -6.24 -3.73
CA LEU A 93 6.19 -5.05 -3.44
C LEU A 93 5.61 -4.27 -2.24
N HIS A 94 4.30 -4.09 -2.23
CA HIS A 94 3.61 -3.37 -1.17
C HIS A 94 3.68 -4.14 0.17
N SER A 95 3.46 -5.45 0.15
CA SER A 95 3.64 -6.33 1.31
C SER A 95 5.05 -6.29 1.87
N LEU A 96 6.08 -6.28 1.01
CA LEU A 96 7.47 -6.17 1.45
C LEU A 96 7.74 -4.81 2.11
N TRP A 97 7.20 -3.72 1.55
CA TRP A 97 7.31 -2.40 2.16
C TRP A 97 6.62 -2.33 3.53
N ASN A 98 5.37 -2.79 3.63
CA ASN A 98 4.64 -2.81 4.90
C ASN A 98 5.31 -3.73 5.93
N GLY A 99 5.84 -4.87 5.51
CA GLY A 99 6.61 -5.77 6.37
C GLY A 99 7.88 -5.10 6.90
N PHE A 100 8.62 -4.38 6.06
CA PHE A 100 9.80 -3.62 6.48
C PHE A 100 9.45 -2.54 7.51
N VAL A 101 8.43 -1.72 7.25
CA VAL A 101 7.96 -0.68 8.19
C VAL A 101 7.46 -1.31 9.49
N PHE A 102 6.77 -2.45 9.41
CA PHE A 102 6.30 -3.15 10.60
C PHE A 102 7.46 -3.68 11.46
N LEU A 103 8.53 -4.21 10.84
CA LEU A 103 9.73 -4.63 11.57
C LEU A 103 10.45 -3.44 12.21
N GLU A 104 10.55 -2.31 11.52
CA GLU A 104 11.09 -1.07 12.08
C GLU A 104 10.29 -0.59 13.30
N LEU A 105 8.98 -0.83 13.35
CA LEU A 105 8.16 -0.51 14.53
C LEU A 105 8.39 -1.46 15.72
N LEU A 106 9.00 -2.62 15.51
CA LEU A 106 9.25 -3.63 16.56
C LEU A 106 10.62 -3.50 17.23
N PHE A 107 11.58 -2.83 16.59
CA PHE A 107 12.97 -2.69 17.07
C PHE A 107 13.31 -1.22 17.34
#